data_AF-A0A391NRE3-F1
#
_entry.id   AF-A0A391NRE3-F1
#
_cell.length_a   1.000
_cell.length_b   1.000
_cell.length_c   1.000
_cell.angle_alpha   90.00
_cell.angle_beta   90.00
_cell.angle_gamma   90.00
#
_symmetry.space_group_name_H-M   'P 1'
#
loop_
_entity.id
_entity.type
_entity.pdbx_description
1 polymer ?
#
loop_
_entity_poly.entity_id
_entity_poly.type
_entity_poly.pdbx_seq_one_letter_code
_entity_poly.pdbx_strand_id
1 'polypeptide(L)'
;MVSRKVARHKVSKHWLDASEAVARVTGHTFKDITLLAAALRHRSVVSSQETEEFRRSTTNQRLEHLGDAVLGAAVSQYLYE
;
A
#
# COMPACT_ATOMS: atom_id res chain seq x y z
N MET A 1 17.36 -20.10 0.67
CA MET A 1 17.74 -18.94 1.51
C MET A 1 17.47 -17.67 0.70
N VAL A 2 16.21 -17.20 0.65
CA VAL A 2 15.83 -16.03 -0.15
C VAL A 2 16.11 -14.79 0.69
N SER A 3 17.06 -13.98 0.22
CA SER A 3 17.56 -12.77 0.86
C SER A 3 16.42 -11.83 1.26
N ARG A 4 16.15 -11.71 2.56
CA ARG A 4 15.25 -10.71 3.18
C ARG A 4 15.88 -9.30 3.12
N LYS A 5 16.17 -8.83 1.92
CA LYS A 5 16.67 -7.48 1.66
C LYS A 5 15.82 -6.81 0.58
N VAL A 6 14.50 -6.96 0.65
CA VAL A 6 13.62 -5.93 0.07
C VAL A 6 13.82 -4.72 0.97
N ALA A 7 14.59 -3.77 0.46
CA ALA A 7 15.04 -2.58 1.14
C ALA A 7 13.90 -1.93 1.95
N ARG A 8 14.12 -1.80 3.27
CA ARG A 8 13.34 -0.91 4.13
C ARG A 8 13.65 0.52 3.68
N HIS A 9 13.07 0.94 2.56
CA HIS A 9 13.16 2.32 2.14
C HIS A 9 12.43 3.17 3.18
N LYS A 10 13.13 4.20 3.64
CA LYS A 10 12.60 5.11 4.65
C LYS A 10 11.38 5.83 4.04
N VAL A 11 10.19 5.46 4.47
CA VAL A 11 8.96 6.17 4.11
C VAL A 11 9.10 7.61 4.60
N SER A 12 8.80 8.59 3.76
CA SER A 12 8.90 10.00 4.14
C SER A 12 7.92 10.32 5.27
N LYS A 13 8.25 11.33 6.09
CA LYS A 13 7.40 11.74 7.21
C LYS A 13 5.97 12.12 6.76
N HIS A 14 5.83 12.83 5.65
CA HIS A 14 4.51 13.26 5.17
C HIS A 14 3.59 12.10 4.79
N TRP A 15 4.12 10.97 4.30
CA TRP A 15 3.31 9.78 4.03
C TRP A 15 2.87 9.07 5.30
N LEU A 16 3.69 9.11 6.36
CA LEU A 16 3.32 8.59 7.66
C LEU A 16 2.22 9.45 8.30
N ASP A 17 2.39 10.78 8.30
CA ASP A 17 1.40 11.73 8.83
C ASP A 17 0.04 11.58 8.10
N ALA A 18 0.06 11.45 6.78
CA ALA A 18 -1.15 11.19 5.98
C ALA A 18 -1.80 9.84 6.32
N SER A 19 -0.98 8.79 6.50
CA SER A 19 -1.46 7.45 6.87
C SER A 19 -2.13 7.46 8.25
N GLU A 20 -1.56 8.18 9.22
CA GLU A 20 -2.17 8.33 10.55
C GLU A 20 -3.50 9.09 10.49
N ALA A 21 -3.60 10.13 9.65
CA ALA A 21 -4.87 10.83 9.44
C ALA A 21 -5.95 9.90 8.88
N VAL A 22 -5.62 9.08 7.88
CA VAL A 22 -6.55 8.08 7.31
C VAL A 22 -6.92 7.01 8.34
N ALA A 23 -5.96 6.51 9.12
CA ALA A 23 -6.23 5.54 10.18
C ALA A 23 -7.21 6.09 11.22
N ARG A 24 -7.06 7.36 11.62
CA ARG A 24 -7.99 8.02 12.55
C ARG A 24 -9.40 8.16 11.97
N VAL A 25 -9.53 8.58 10.71
CA VAL A 25 -10.85 8.79 10.07
C VAL A 25 -11.58 7.47 9.82
N THR A 26 -10.85 6.42 9.48
CA THR A 26 -11.44 5.08 9.25
C THR A 26 -11.68 4.30 10.54
N GLY A 27 -11.12 4.74 11.68
CA GLY A 27 -11.14 4.01 12.95
C GLY A 27 -10.34 2.70 12.91
N HIS A 28 -9.53 2.47 11.88
CA HIS A 28 -8.77 1.24 11.72
C HIS A 28 -7.34 1.38 12.26
N THR A 29 -6.94 0.42 13.11
CA THR A 29 -5.55 0.34 13.59
C THR A 29 -4.73 -0.57 12.68
N PHE A 30 -3.82 0.03 11.92
CA PHE A 30 -2.91 -0.71 11.03
C PHE A 30 -1.74 -1.30 11.80
N LYS A 31 -1.55 -2.63 11.72
CA LYS A 31 -0.39 -3.31 12.31
C LYS A 31 0.94 -2.85 11.72
N ASP A 32 0.94 -2.50 10.45
CA ASP A 32 2.08 -1.92 9.74
C ASP A 32 1.62 -0.70 8.95
N ILE A 33 1.88 0.49 9.49
CA ILE A 33 1.49 1.77 8.88
C ILE A 33 2.20 2.02 7.53
N THR A 34 3.31 1.33 7.26
CA THR A 34 4.05 1.49 6.00
C THR A 34 3.29 0.87 4.82
N LEU A 35 2.42 -0.12 5.07
CA LEU A 35 1.52 -0.66 4.04
C LEU A 35 0.47 0.38 3.64
N LEU A 36 -0.08 1.12 4.60
CA LEU A 36 -1.00 2.21 4.30
C LEU A 36 -0.30 3.34 3.53
N ALA A 37 0.92 3.68 3.93
CA ALA A 37 1.72 4.68 3.21
C ALA A 37 1.97 4.27 1.74
N ALA A 38 2.27 2.99 1.47
CA ALA A 38 2.40 2.48 0.12
C ALA A 38 1.05 2.50 -0.63
N ALA A 39 -0.06 2.13 0.03
CA ALA A 39 -1.40 2.14 -0.55
C ALA A 39 -1.88 3.55 -0.96
N LEU A 40 -1.45 4.59 -0.24
CA LEU A 40 -1.77 5.99 -0.55
C LEU A 40 -0.85 6.60 -1.62
N ARG A 41 0.22 5.90 -2.03
CA ARG A 41 1.23 6.43 -2.97
C ARG A 41 0.95 5.96 -4.40
N HIS A 42 0.35 6.84 -5.20
CA HIS A 42 0.16 6.57 -6.62
C HIS A 42 1.47 6.64 -7.42
N ARG A 43 1.55 5.95 -8.55
CA ARG A 43 2.76 5.95 -9.40
C ARG A 43 3.14 7.32 -9.98
N SER A 44 2.20 8.26 -10.09
CA SER A 44 2.45 9.61 -10.63
C SER A 44 3.26 10.50 -9.71
N VAL A 45 3.24 10.23 -8.40
CA VAL A 45 4.03 10.98 -7.40
C VAL A 45 5.44 10.41 -7.22
N VAL A 46 5.79 9.37 -7.98
CA VAL A 46 7.14 8.79 -8.03
C VAL A 46 7.80 9.27 -9.31
N SER A 47 9.03 9.77 -9.20
CA SER A 47 9.82 10.23 -10.34
C SER A 47 9.89 9.16 -11.41
N SER A 48 9.75 9.57 -12.67
CA SER A 48 9.93 8.70 -13.84
C SER A 48 11.37 8.23 -14.02
N GLN A 49 12.33 8.85 -13.33
CA GLN A 49 13.74 8.45 -13.32
C GLN A 49 14.02 7.26 -12.40
N GLU A 50 13.08 6.91 -11.52
CA GLU A 50 13.21 5.74 -10.65
C GLU A 50 13.01 4.44 -11.42
N THR A 51 13.66 3.38 -10.94
CA THR A 51 13.50 2.04 -11.54
C THR A 51 12.07 1.53 -11.41
N GLU A 52 11.61 0.72 -12.36
CA GLU A 52 10.27 0.13 -12.29
C GLU A 52 10.11 -0.77 -11.05
N GLU A 53 11.16 -1.46 -10.64
CA GLU A 53 11.15 -2.24 -9.40
C GLU A 53 10.93 -1.35 -8.16
N PHE A 54 11.60 -0.20 -8.10
CA PHE A 54 11.40 0.76 -7.03
C PHE A 54 9.96 1.30 -7.05
N ARG A 55 9.45 1.69 -8.23
CA ARG A 55 8.07 2.17 -8.38
C ARG A 55 7.07 1.11 -7.94
N ARG A 56 7.21 -0.15 -8.35
CA ARG A 56 6.32 -1.25 -7.98
C ARG A 56 6.38 -1.64 -6.50
N SER A 57 7.54 -1.44 -5.86
CA SER A 57 7.71 -1.77 -4.42
C SER A 57 7.26 -0.65 -3.48
N THR A 58 7.18 0.60 -3.96
CA THR A 58 6.82 1.75 -3.13
C THR A 58 5.44 2.34 -3.42
N THR A 59 4.81 1.99 -4.54
CA THR A 59 3.49 2.48 -4.92
C THR A 59 2.38 1.48 -4.59
N ASN A 60 1.15 1.95 -4.70
CA ASN A 60 -0.04 1.18 -4.44
C ASN A 60 -0.29 0.03 -5.41
N GLN A 61 0.38 -0.02 -6.58
CA GLN A 61 0.04 -0.96 -7.68
C GLN A 61 -0.11 -2.42 -7.26
N ARG A 62 0.80 -2.93 -6.41
CA ARG A 62 0.72 -4.33 -5.93
C ARG A 62 -0.43 -4.55 -4.96
N LEU A 63 -0.69 -3.56 -4.11
CA LEU A 63 -1.77 -3.60 -3.12
C LEU A 63 -3.13 -3.41 -3.79
N GLU A 64 -3.22 -2.57 -4.82
CA GLU A 64 -4.41 -2.36 -5.65
C GLU A 64 -4.81 -3.67 -6.35
N HIS A 65 -3.85 -4.33 -7.01
CA HIS A 65 -4.11 -5.60 -7.67
C HIS A 65 -4.60 -6.69 -6.71
N LEU A 66 -4.00 -6.78 -5.52
CA LEU A 66 -4.46 -7.71 -4.49
C LEU A 66 -5.83 -7.30 -3.92
N GLY A 67 -6.02 -5.99 -3.70
CA GLY A 67 -7.24 -5.42 -3.14
C GLY A 67 -8.45 -5.66 -4.03
N ASP A 68 -8.29 -5.59 -5.36
CA ASP A 68 -9.33 -5.92 -6.33
C ASP A 68 -9.81 -7.38 -6.18
N ALA A 69 -8.88 -8.32 -6.11
CA ALA A 69 -9.21 -9.73 -5.90
C ALA A 69 -9.88 -9.99 -4.54
N VAL A 70 -9.38 -9.37 -3.47
CA VAL A 70 -9.94 -9.51 -2.11
C VAL A 70 -11.34 -8.90 -2.04
N LEU A 71 -11.55 -7.72 -2.61
CA LEU A 71 -12.85 -7.06 -2.66
C LEU A 71 -13.84 -7.89 -3.48
N GLY A 72 -13.43 -8.40 -4.63
CA GLY A 72 -14.24 -9.27 -5.47
C GLY A 72 -14.71 -10.53 -4.71
N ALA A 73 -13.81 -11.18 -3.97
CA ALA A 73 -14.16 -12.33 -3.14
C ALA A 73 -15.15 -11.96 -2.02
N ALA A 74 -14.89 -10.86 -1.30
CA ALA A 74 -15.75 -10.42 -0.20
C ALA A 74 -17.17 -10.03 -0.66
N VAL A 75 -17.29 -9.31 -1.78
CA VAL A 75 -18.58 -8.94 -2.36
C VAL A 75 -19.30 -10.17 -2.90
N SER A 76 -18.58 -11.10 -3.54
CA SER A 76 -19.18 -12.35 -4.03
C SER A 76 -19.75 -13.19 -2.87
N GLN A 77 -19.03 -13.27 -1.74
CA GLN A 77 -19.51 -13.94 -0.54
C GLN A 77 -20.77 -13.25 0.01
N TYR A 78 -20.74 -11.92 0.15
CA TYR A 78 -21.86 -11.13 0.66
C TYR A 78 -23.13 -11.27 -0.20
N LEU A 79 -23.00 -11.45 -1.51
CA LEU A 79 -24.14 -11.64 -2.41
C LEU A 79 -24.66 -13.09 -2.44
N TYR A 80 -23.81 -14.05 -2.10
CA TYR A 80 -24.17 -15.47 -2.08
C TYR A 80 -24.92 -15.86 -0.80
N GLU A 81 -24.51 -15.32 0.33
CA GLU A 81 -25.20 -15.46 1.64
C GLU A 81 -26.54 -14.71 1.68
#